data_AF-A0A174B091-F1
#
_entry.id   AF-A0A174B091-F1
#
_cell.length_a   1.000
_cell.length_b   1.000
_cell.length_c   1.000
_cell.angle_alpha   90.00
_cell.angle_beta   90.00
_cell.angle_gamma   90.00
#
_symmetry.space_group_name_H-M   'P 1'
#
loop_
_entity.id
_entity.type
_entity.pdbx_description
1 polymer ?
#
loop_
_entity_poly.entity_id
_entity_poly.type
_entity_poly.pdbx_seq_one_letter_code
_entity_poly.pdbx_strand_id
1 'polypeptide(L)'
;MVDPLKYSYYLVLVTEKKKKYDITNFVEDLGWEELENELAARLSCTVKNDKTTKGRISSLSKPGCYLYLYYRYKTGTAQEAMRGRIVEWNPSAKSTIKAEGL
;
A
#
# COMPACT_ATOMS: atom_id res chain seq x y z
N MET A 1 -18.21 -6.51 4.14
CA MET A 1 -17.27 -7.23 3.24
C MET A 1 -17.44 -6.69 1.83
N VAL A 2 -16.42 -6.02 1.29
CA VAL A 2 -16.45 -5.45 -0.06
C VAL A 2 -16.12 -6.57 -1.07
N ASP A 3 -16.89 -6.68 -2.16
CA ASP A 3 -16.81 -7.76 -3.16
C ASP A 3 -15.64 -7.56 -4.15
N PRO A 4 -14.49 -8.25 -4.01
CA PRO A 4 -13.24 -7.92 -4.71
C PRO A 4 -13.33 -8.06 -6.24
N LEU A 5 -14.37 -8.73 -6.77
CA LEU A 5 -14.60 -8.86 -8.20
C LEU A 5 -15.21 -7.59 -8.84
N LYS A 6 -15.67 -6.62 -8.03
CA LYS A 6 -16.35 -5.41 -8.50
C LYS A 6 -15.49 -4.15 -8.52
N TYR A 7 -14.29 -4.20 -7.96
CA TYR A 7 -13.44 -3.02 -7.82
C TYR A 7 -11.94 -3.38 -7.88
N SER A 8 -11.11 -2.40 -8.23
CA SER A 8 -9.66 -2.53 -8.28
C SER A 8 -9.02 -1.75 -7.14
N TYR A 9 -7.94 -2.29 -6.59
CA TYR A 9 -7.13 -1.60 -5.59
C TYR A 9 -6.00 -0.81 -6.24
N TYR A 10 -5.69 0.34 -5.65
CA TYR A 10 -4.57 1.19 -6.01
C TYR A 10 -3.76 1.49 -4.76
N LEU A 11 -2.46 1.27 -4.83
CA LEU A 11 -1.56 1.49 -3.71
C LEU A 11 -0.61 2.65 -4.02
N VAL A 12 -0.65 3.68 -3.18
CA VAL A 12 0.17 4.89 -3.32
C VAL A 12 1.13 5.00 -2.14
N LEU A 13 2.42 5.00 -2.43
CA LEU A 13 3.48 5.29 -1.47
C LEU A 13 3.72 6.80 -1.39
N VAL A 14 3.66 7.34 -0.18
CA VAL A 14 3.96 8.75 0.11
C VAL A 14 5.21 8.82 0.97
N THR A 15 6.27 9.33 0.38
CA THR A 15 7.56 9.53 1.07
C THR A 15 7.50 10.67 2.08
N GLU A 16 8.48 10.75 2.98
CA GLU A 16 8.63 11.84 3.96
C GLU A 16 8.65 13.23 3.32
N LYS A 17 9.17 13.34 2.09
CA LYS A 17 9.16 14.58 1.29
C LYS A 17 7.80 14.88 0.63
N LYS A 18 6.72 14.23 1.07
CA LYS A 18 5.36 14.30 0.54
C LYS A 18 5.23 13.95 -0.96
N LYS A 19 6.24 13.30 -1.54
CA LYS A 19 6.16 12.80 -2.93
C LYS A 19 5.34 11.52 -2.97
N LYS A 20 4.36 11.48 -3.86
CA LYS A 20 3.48 10.34 -4.11
C LYS A 20 4.00 9.49 -5.26
N TYR A 21 3.94 8.17 -5.09
CA TYR A 21 4.35 7.16 -6.06
C TYR A 21 3.25 6.12 -6.17
N ASP A 22 2.67 5.98 -7.37
CA ASP A 22 1.80 4.84 -7.66
C ASP A 22 2.65 3.58 -7.78
N ILE A 23 2.44 2.63 -6.86
CA ILE A 23 3.16 1.35 -6.85
C ILE A 23 2.26 0.17 -7.19
N THR A 24 1.02 0.42 -7.64
CA THR A 24 -0.01 -0.60 -7.88
C THR A 24 0.48 -1.75 -8.76
N ASN A 25 1.19 -1.42 -9.85
CA ASN A 25 1.70 -2.42 -10.80
C ASN A 25 2.85 -3.29 -10.26
N PHE A 26 3.38 -2.98 -9.09
CA PHE A 26 4.46 -3.73 -8.46
C PHE A 26 3.97 -4.59 -7.28
N VAL A 27 2.70 -4.50 -6.91
CA VAL A 27 2.11 -5.26 -5.80
C VAL A 27 1.68 -6.65 -6.29
N GLU A 28 2.04 -7.69 -5.55
CA GLU A 28 1.62 -9.07 -5.82
C GLU A 28 0.57 -9.55 -4.79
N ASP A 29 0.88 -9.46 -3.50
CA ASP A 29 0.06 -10.04 -2.42
C ASP A 29 -0.51 -8.94 -1.54
N LEU A 30 -1.61 -8.30 -1.94
CA LEU A 30 -2.26 -7.24 -1.17
C LEU A 30 -3.32 -7.80 -0.23
N GLY A 31 -3.15 -7.59 1.07
CA GLY A 31 -4.15 -7.87 2.10
C GLY A 31 -4.34 -6.67 3.02
N TRP A 32 -5.58 -6.32 3.33
CA TRP A 32 -5.88 -5.35 4.36
C TRP A 32 -7.08 -5.80 5.19
N GLU A 33 -7.02 -5.54 6.49
CA GLU A 33 -8.02 -5.97 7.46
C GLU A 33 -8.30 -4.84 8.45
N GLU A 34 -9.58 -4.53 8.62
CA GLU A 34 -10.10 -3.80 9.78
C GLU A 34 -10.60 -4.83 10.77
N LEU A 35 -9.84 -5.05 11.85
CA LEU A 35 -10.24 -5.98 12.89
C LEU A 35 -11.22 -5.27 13.82
N GLU A 36 -12.41 -5.85 14.03
CA GLU A 36 -13.51 -5.25 14.82
C GLU A 36 -13.12 -4.89 16.27
N ASN A 37 -12.04 -5.49 16.80
CA ASN A 37 -11.54 -5.26 18.16
C ASN A 37 -10.22 -4.48 18.23
N GLU A 38 -9.70 -3.98 17.10
CA GLU A 38 -8.46 -3.20 17.06
C GLU A 38 -8.75 -1.77 16.62
N LEU A 39 -8.06 -0.80 17.23
CA LEU A 39 -8.19 0.62 16.87
C LEU A 39 -7.58 0.96 15.50
N ALA A 40 -6.79 0.06 14.90
CA ALA A 40 -6.03 0.31 13.70
C ALA A 40 -6.23 -0.77 12.63
N ALA A 41 -6.50 -0.33 11.40
CA ALA A 41 -6.48 -1.20 10.22
C ALA A 41 -5.05 -1.69 9.94
N ARG A 42 -4.90 -2.94 9.50
CA ARG A 42 -3.60 -3.50 9.07
C ARG A 42 -3.58 -3.68 7.57
N LEU A 43 -2.50 -3.23 6.95
CA LEU A 43 -2.20 -3.43 5.53
C LEU A 43 -0.90 -4.21 5.42
N SER A 44 -0.95 -5.34 4.73
CA SER A 44 0.21 -6.12 4.34
C SER A 44 0.29 -6.20 2.83
N CYS A 45 1.47 -5.92 2.26
CA CYS A 45 1.69 -6.19 0.85
C CYS A 45 3.09 -6.70 0.52
N THR A 46 3.17 -7.57 -0.49
CA THR A 46 4.42 -7.91 -1.16
C THR A 46 4.58 -7.03 -2.39
N VAL A 47 5.71 -6.34 -2.50
CA VAL A 47 6.04 -5.47 -3.62
C VAL A 47 7.31 -5.97 -4.31
N LYS A 48 7.26 -6.08 -5.65
CA LYS A 48 8.43 -6.37 -6.48
C LYS A 48 9.45 -5.27 -6.32
N ASN A 49 10.70 -5.66 -6.05
CA ASN A 49 11.80 -4.71 -5.93
C ASN A 49 12.36 -4.28 -7.32
N ASP A 50 11.47 -3.87 -8.20
CA ASP A 50 11.81 -3.44 -9.56
C ASP A 50 12.33 -2.00 -9.61
N LYS A 51 13.05 -1.68 -10.69
CA LYS A 51 13.47 -0.32 -10.99
C LYS A 51 12.25 0.48 -11.45
N THR A 52 11.89 1.50 -10.67
CA THR A 52 11.04 2.59 -11.13
C THR A 52 11.90 3.66 -11.82
N THR A 53 11.27 4.58 -12.55
CA THR A 53 11.94 5.76 -13.14
C THR A 53 12.65 6.64 -12.11
N LYS A 54 12.42 6.44 -10.80
CA LYS A 54 13.00 7.22 -9.70
C LYS A 54 13.84 6.39 -8.72
N GLY A 55 14.21 5.15 -9.07
CA GLY A 55 14.98 4.25 -8.23
C GLY A 55 14.27 2.92 -7.96
N ARG A 56 14.89 2.04 -7.16
CA ARG A 56 14.24 0.78 -6.74
C ARG A 56 13.17 1.07 -5.70
N ILE A 57 12.06 0.33 -5.70
CA ILE A 57 11.03 0.45 -4.66
C ILE A 57 11.62 0.30 -3.26
N SER A 58 12.62 -0.58 -3.10
CA SER A 58 13.31 -0.73 -1.83
C SER A 58 14.07 0.48 -1.30
N SER A 59 14.40 1.43 -2.18
CA SER A 59 15.01 2.70 -1.78
C SER A 59 13.98 3.78 -1.42
N LEU A 60 12.72 3.60 -1.85
CA LEU A 60 11.62 4.56 -1.67
C LEU A 60 10.76 4.20 -0.46
N SER A 61 10.46 2.91 -0.28
CA SER A 61 9.66 2.37 0.81
C SER A 61 10.54 2.17 2.04
N LYS A 62 10.40 3.03 3.06
CA LYS A 62 11.13 2.93 4.32
C LYS A 62 10.16 3.14 5.49
N PRO A 63 10.47 2.62 6.69
CA PRO A 63 9.72 2.95 7.89
C PRO A 63 9.57 4.46 8.03
N GLY A 64 8.36 4.91 8.34
CA GLY A 64 8.06 6.33 8.43
C GLY A 64 7.33 6.93 7.22
N CYS A 65 7.42 6.31 6.04
CA CYS A 65 6.59 6.66 4.88
C CYS A 65 5.12 6.25 5.10
N TYR A 66 4.22 6.84 4.33
CA TYR A 66 2.79 6.48 4.36
C TYR A 66 2.42 5.64 3.15
N LEU A 67 1.55 4.67 3.37
CA LEU A 67 0.82 3.97 2.33
C LEU A 67 -0.63 4.42 2.35
N TYR A 68 -1.16 4.71 1.17
CA TYR A 68 -2.57 4.96 0.95
C TYR A 68 -3.11 3.86 0.05
N LEU A 69 -4.07 3.11 0.57
CA LEU A 69 -4.83 2.14 -0.17
C LEU A 69 -6.13 2.79 -0.63
N TYR A 70 -6.36 2.76 -1.93
CA TYR A 70 -7.62 3.17 -2.53
C TYR A 70 -8.30 1.98 -3.18
N TYR A 71 -9.62 2.00 -3.21
CA TYR A 71 -10.42 1.12 -4.05
C TYR A 71 -11.21 1.94 -5.08
N ARG A 72 -11.47 1.36 -6.25
CA ARG A 72 -12.32 1.98 -7.28
C ARG A 72 -13.21 0.93 -7.93
N TYR A 73 -14.51 1.18 -7.96
CA TYR A 73 -15.44 0.39 -8.75
C TYR A 73 -15.18 0.56 -10.26
N LYS A 74 -15.72 -0.34 -11.10
CA LYS A 74 -15.60 -0.22 -12.57
C LYS A 74 -16.04 1.15 -13.10
N THR A 75 -16.96 1.82 -12.42
CA THR A 75 -17.39 3.18 -12.70
C THR A 75 -17.23 4.03 -11.44
N GLY A 76 -16.76 5.28 -11.59
CA GLY A 76 -16.62 6.24 -10.49
C GLY A 76 -15.18 6.54 -10.07
N THR A 77 -15.06 7.37 -9.04
CA THR A 77 -13.79 7.88 -8.51
C THR A 77 -13.16 6.88 -7.52
N ALA A 78 -11.84 6.89 -7.39
CA ALA A 78 -11.18 6.11 -6.35
C ALA A 78 -11.53 6.68 -4.97
N GLN A 79 -11.84 5.80 -4.01
CA GLN A 79 -12.09 6.11 -2.61
C GLN A 79 -10.97 5.57 -1.74
N GLU A 80 -10.60 6.29 -0.69
CA GLU A 80 -9.59 5.84 0.28
C GLU A 80 -10.20 4.69 1.10
N ALA A 81 -9.56 3.51 1.04
CA ALA A 81 -9.91 2.37 1.89
C ALA A 81 -9.24 2.53 3.25
N MET A 82 -7.96 2.89 3.22
CA MET A 82 -7.09 2.93 4.37
C MET A 82 -5.90 3.84 4.07
N ARG A 83 -5.41 4.52 5.10
CA ARG A 83 -4.08 5.13 5.12
C ARG A 83 -3.33 4.58 6.32
N GLY A 84 -2.05 4.31 6.17
CA GLY A 84 -1.24 3.82 7.28
C GLY A 84 0.23 4.16 7.14
N ARG A 85 0.95 4.12 8.27
CA ARG A 85 2.39 4.36 8.28
C ARG A 85 3.11 3.02 8.14
N ILE A 86 4.17 2.98 7.32
CA ILE A 86 5.02 1.79 7.21
C ILE A 86 5.72 1.57 8.55
N VAL A 87 5.42 0.44 9.20
CA VAL A 87 5.99 0.01 10.48
C VAL A 87 7.06 -1.07 10.28
N GLU A 88 6.87 -1.96 9.30
CA GLU A 88 7.84 -2.98 8.94
C GLU A 88 8.19 -2.91 7.45
N TRP A 89 9.48 -3.07 7.16
CA TRP A 89 10.04 -3.03 5.82
C TRP A 89 11.17 -4.05 5.67
N ASN A 90 11.00 -5.04 4.80
CA ASN A 90 12.04 -6.03 4.48
C ASN A 90 12.42 -5.94 2.98
N PRO A 91 13.63 -5.45 2.63
CA PRO A 91 14.05 -5.20 1.24
C PRO A 91 14.57 -6.42 0.46
N SER A 92 14.45 -7.65 0.98
CA SER A 92 14.80 -8.85 0.20
C SER A 92 14.01 -8.91 -1.12
N ALA A 93 14.43 -9.75 -2.08
CA ALA A 93 14.00 -9.71 -3.50
C ALA A 93 12.47 -9.59 -3.73
N LYS A 94 11.67 -10.05 -2.76
CA LYS A 94 10.26 -9.68 -2.59
C LYS A 94 10.13 -8.84 -1.32
N SER A 95 9.77 -7.58 -1.46
CA SER A 95 9.77 -6.68 -0.33
C SER A 95 8.41 -6.67 0.36
N THR A 96 8.38 -7.08 1.62
CA THR A 96 7.14 -7.08 2.43
C THR A 96 7.02 -5.74 3.15
N ILE A 97 5.84 -5.13 3.03
CA ILE A 97 5.44 -3.93 3.75
C ILE A 97 4.31 -4.27 4.70
N LYS A 98 4.43 -3.82 5.95
CA LYS A 98 3.28 -3.72 6.86
C LYS A 98 3.04 -2.27 7.23
N ALA A 99 1.79 -1.85 7.18
CA ALA A 99 1.36 -0.54 7.61
C ALA A 99 0.16 -0.62 8.56
N GLU A 100 0.15 0.28 9.55
CA GLU A 100 -0.90 0.41 10.54
C GLU A 100 -1.67 1.71 10.30
N GLY A 101 -2.99 1.62 10.32
CA GLY A 101 -3.91 2.69 9.99
C GLY A 101 -4.23 3.64 11.14
N LEU A 102 -4.64 4.87 10.78
CA LEU A 102 -5.11 5.94 11.67
C LEU A 102 -6.48 6.46 11.23
#